data_AF-A0AAW7KFF8-F1
#
_entry.id   AF-A0AAW7KFF8-F1
#
_cell.length_a   1.000
_cell.length_b   1.000
_cell.length_c   1.000
_cell.angle_alpha   90.00
_cell.angle_beta   90.00
_cell.angle_gamma   90.00
#
_symmetry.space_group_name_H-M   'P 1'
#
loop_
_entity.id
_entity.type
_entity.pdbx_description
1 polymer ?
#
loop_
_entity_poly.entity_id
_entity_poly.type
_entity_poly.pdbx_seq_one_letter_code
_entity_poly.pdbx_strand_id
1 'polypeptide(L)'
;LNLMDTLGLSYARSFYLSKALIKLITRYPHHFKTKKTGNDQYWRDLYQTEAKKIPFGTTNHCGYLEWIHIDWGVFPNEWFLEYEDVEFEGHQFMAIKKRKQFLTLRYGDYMEMPPVEERITHHPYDFYQK
;
A
#
# COMPACT_ATOMS: atom_id res chain seq x y z
N LEU A 1 -1.57 -3.41 11.77
CA LEU A 1 -0.69 -2.26 12.04
C LEU A 1 -1.52 -1.13 12.64
N ASN A 2 -1.20 -0.69 13.84
CA ASN A 2 -2.00 0.29 14.60
C ASN A 2 -1.61 1.75 14.34
N LEU A 3 -0.75 1.98 13.35
CA LEU A 3 -0.19 3.29 12.98
C LEU A 3 -1.25 4.38 12.87
N MET A 4 -2.28 4.11 12.06
CA MET A 4 -3.34 5.06 11.76
C MET A 4 -4.30 5.22 12.93
N ASP A 5 -4.49 4.17 13.72
CA ASP A 5 -5.35 4.26 14.89
C ASP A 5 -4.71 5.10 16.00
N THR A 6 -3.39 5.24 16.05
CA THR A 6 -2.71 6.07 17.07
C THR A 6 -2.33 7.46 16.58
N LEU A 7 -2.40 7.72 15.27
CA LEU A 7 -2.06 9.01 14.66
C LEU A 7 -3.21 10.03 14.80
N GLY A 8 -3.13 10.90 15.80
CA GLY A 8 -4.10 11.98 16.01
C GLY A 8 -5.54 11.45 16.15
N LEU A 9 -6.46 12.02 15.35
CA LEU A 9 -7.86 11.58 15.25
C LEU A 9 -8.12 10.66 14.04
N SER A 10 -7.07 10.10 13.44
CA SER A 10 -7.20 9.30 12.21
C SER A 10 -8.04 8.02 12.41
N TYR A 11 -8.14 7.50 13.64
CA TYR A 11 -9.06 6.40 14.00
C TYR A 11 -10.55 6.72 13.73
N ALA A 12 -10.90 8.01 13.62
CA ALA A 12 -12.25 8.49 13.32
C ALA A 12 -12.43 8.95 11.86
N ARG A 13 -11.43 8.76 10.99
CA ARG A 13 -11.47 9.24 9.60
C ARG A 13 -12.66 8.69 8.83
N SER A 14 -13.37 9.57 8.12
CA SER A 14 -14.50 9.24 7.25
C SER A 14 -14.74 10.34 6.22
N PHE A 15 -15.26 9.99 5.05
CA PHE A 15 -15.69 10.97 4.04
C PHE A 15 -16.90 11.81 4.48
N TYR A 16 -17.77 11.24 5.32
CA TYR A 16 -18.96 11.91 5.85
C TYR A 16 -18.72 12.37 7.28
N LEU A 17 -19.02 13.65 7.57
CA LEU A 17 -18.85 14.25 8.89
C LEU A 17 -19.64 13.50 9.98
N SER A 18 -20.91 13.16 9.72
CA SER A 18 -21.74 12.39 10.65
C SER A 18 -21.10 11.06 11.05
N LYS A 19 -20.59 10.31 10.06
CA LYS A 19 -19.86 9.05 10.29
C LYS A 19 -18.55 9.29 11.05
N ALA A 20 -17.84 10.38 10.78
CA ALA A 20 -16.61 10.72 11.51
C ALA A 20 -16.91 10.99 13.00
N LEU A 21 -17.97 11.75 13.30
CA LEU A 21 -18.42 12.03 14.67
C LEU A 21 -18.86 10.75 15.40
N ILE A 22 -19.59 9.86 14.73
CA ILE A 22 -19.97 8.56 15.29
C ILE A 22 -18.73 7.72 15.61
N LYS A 23 -17.76 7.65 14.69
CA LYS A 23 -16.50 6.92 14.91
C LYS A 23 -15.69 7.55 16.04
N LEU A 24 -15.66 8.88 16.15
CA LEU A 24 -14.95 9.59 17.21
C LEU A 24 -15.35 9.10 18.59
N ILE A 25 -16.63 8.82 18.81
CA ILE A 25 -17.13 8.30 20.09
C ILE A 25 -16.96 6.78 20.17
N THR A 26 -17.47 6.05 19.18
CA THR A 26 -17.56 4.59 19.22
C THR A 26 -16.21 3.88 19.14
N ARG A 27 -15.21 4.48 18.46
CA ARG A 27 -13.87 3.91 18.31
C ARG A 27 -12.87 4.45 19.34
N TYR A 28 -13.24 5.44 20.14
CA TYR A 28 -12.34 6.01 21.16
C TYR A 28 -11.83 4.98 22.18
N PRO A 29 -12.64 4.03 22.70
CA PRO A 29 -12.13 3.04 23.65
C PRO A 29 -11.00 2.18 23.05
N HIS A 30 -11.14 1.82 21.77
CA HIS A 30 -10.10 1.10 21.04
C HIS A 30 -8.86 1.99 20.83
N HIS A 31 -9.03 3.21 20.32
CA HIS A 31 -7.96 4.20 20.16
C HIS A 31 -7.13 4.38 21.44
N PHE A 32 -7.82 4.57 22.56
CA PHE A 32 -7.19 4.77 23.86
C PHE A 32 -6.42 3.53 24.33
N LYS A 33 -7.00 2.34 24.19
CA LYS A 33 -6.32 1.07 24.50
C LYS A 33 -5.07 0.89 23.64
N THR A 34 -5.16 1.17 22.35
CA THR A 34 -4.05 1.03 21.40
C THR A 34 -2.93 2.05 21.67
N LYS A 35 -3.27 3.29 22.03
CA LYS A 35 -2.30 4.31 22.45
C LYS A 35 -1.57 3.97 23.74
N LYS A 36 -2.20 3.22 24.66
CA LYS A 36 -1.51 2.73 25.86
C LYS A 36 -0.41 1.72 25.54
N THR A 37 -0.56 0.95 24.47
CA THR A 37 0.49 0.03 24.00
C THR A 37 1.65 0.78 23.34
N GLY A 38 1.35 1.80 22.54
CA GLY A 38 2.36 2.67 21.94
C GLY A 38 1.75 3.76 21.07
N ASN A 39 2.48 4.85 20.87
CA ASN A 39 2.09 5.94 19.96
C ASN A 39 2.39 5.56 18.49
N ASP A 40 2.03 6.45 17.55
CA ASP A 40 2.26 6.21 16.12
C ASP A 40 3.74 6.01 15.79
N GLN A 41 4.65 6.74 16.45
CA GLN A 41 6.09 6.56 16.27
C GLN A 41 6.54 5.15 16.67
N TYR A 42 6.12 4.67 17.85
CA TYR A 42 6.40 3.31 18.31
C TYR A 42 5.96 2.26 17.29
N TRP A 43 4.74 2.38 16.74
CA TRP A 43 4.25 1.43 15.75
C TRP A 43 5.00 1.52 14.41
N ARG A 44 5.50 2.70 14.02
CA ARG A 44 6.34 2.89 12.82
C ARG A 44 7.68 2.21 12.99
N ASP A 45 8.31 2.41 14.13
CA ASP A 45 9.62 1.85 14.44
C ASP A 45 9.55 0.33 14.57
N LEU A 46 8.51 -0.19 15.21
CA LEU A 46 8.25 -1.62 15.28
C LEU A 46 8.06 -2.23 13.88
N TYR A 47 7.23 -1.61 13.03
CA TYR A 47 7.03 -2.07 11.65
C TYR A 47 8.35 -2.09 10.87
N GLN A 48 9.12 -1.01 10.95
CA GLN A 48 10.39 -0.91 10.25
C GLN A 48 11.41 -1.93 10.76
N THR A 49 11.43 -2.19 12.07
CA THR A 49 12.30 -3.20 12.69
C THR A 49 11.95 -4.60 12.20
N GLU A 50 10.67 -4.99 12.25
CA GLU A 50 10.23 -6.30 11.80
C GLU A 50 10.40 -6.47 10.28
N ALA A 51 10.12 -5.43 9.47
CA ALA A 51 10.30 -5.47 8.03
C ALA A 51 11.77 -5.63 7.60
N LYS A 52 12.73 -5.16 8.41
CA LYS A 52 14.18 -5.28 8.14
C LYS A 52 14.82 -6.51 8.79
N LYS A 53 14.07 -7.27 9.58
CA LYS A 53 14.58 -8.42 10.33
C LYS A 53 15.16 -9.51 9.43
N ILE A 54 14.61 -9.65 8.23
CA ILE A 54 15.11 -10.55 7.18
C ILE A 54 15.70 -9.67 6.08
N PRO A 55 17.04 -9.59 5.95
CA PRO A 55 17.66 -8.81 4.89
C PRO A 55 17.31 -9.33 3.50
N PHE A 56 17.17 -8.43 2.54
CA PHE A 56 16.96 -8.79 1.14
C PHE A 56 18.08 -9.71 0.62
N GLY A 57 17.72 -10.72 -0.15
CA GLY A 57 18.66 -11.71 -0.70
C GLY A 57 19.03 -12.88 0.23
N THR A 58 18.63 -12.87 1.51
CA THR A 58 18.84 -14.02 2.41
C THR A 58 17.91 -15.21 2.10
N THR A 59 16.77 -14.92 1.49
CA THR A 59 15.78 -15.87 0.97
C THR A 59 15.73 -15.78 -0.55
N ASN A 60 14.95 -16.65 -1.20
CA ASN A 60 14.69 -16.53 -2.66
C ASN A 60 13.57 -15.53 -2.99
N HIS A 61 12.79 -15.12 -1.99
CA HIS A 61 11.60 -14.29 -2.18
C HIS A 61 11.59 -13.09 -1.24
N CYS A 62 11.05 -11.97 -1.71
CA CYS A 62 10.76 -10.77 -0.95
C CYS A 62 9.26 -10.47 -0.98
N GLY A 63 8.82 -9.58 -0.11
CA GLY A 63 7.44 -9.13 -0.02
C GLY A 63 7.31 -8.00 0.99
N TYR A 64 6.10 -7.45 1.12
CA TYR A 64 5.80 -6.47 2.16
C TYR A 64 5.25 -7.19 3.41
N LEU A 65 5.23 -6.51 4.56
CA LEU A 65 4.74 -7.10 5.83
C LEU A 65 3.23 -6.85 6.05
N GLU A 66 2.58 -6.11 5.15
CA GLU A 66 1.17 -5.69 5.29
C GLU A 66 0.15 -6.78 4.90
N TRP A 67 -1.15 -6.43 4.87
CA TRP A 67 -2.27 -7.31 4.50
C TRP A 67 -2.17 -7.79 3.05
N ILE A 68 -1.32 -8.78 2.84
CA ILE A 68 -0.96 -9.30 1.53
C ILE A 68 -1.50 -10.71 1.40
N HIS A 69 -2.20 -10.95 0.31
CA HIS A 69 -2.41 -12.32 -0.14
C HIS A 69 -1.09 -12.84 -0.71
N ILE A 70 -0.69 -14.04 -0.28
CA ILE A 70 0.57 -14.66 -0.70
C ILE A 70 0.73 -14.72 -2.23
N ASP A 71 -0.39 -14.83 -2.94
CA ASP A 71 -0.44 -14.95 -4.40
C ASP A 71 -0.03 -13.68 -5.16
N TRP A 72 -0.05 -12.49 -4.55
CA TRP A 72 0.22 -11.24 -5.27
C TRP A 72 1.07 -10.21 -4.53
N GLY A 73 1.65 -10.57 -3.39
CA GLY A 73 2.63 -9.71 -2.70
C GLY A 73 3.85 -10.42 -2.14
N VAL A 74 4.13 -11.62 -2.64
CA VAL A 74 5.43 -12.29 -2.52
C VAL A 74 6.02 -12.44 -3.91
N PHE A 75 7.30 -12.08 -4.08
CA PHE A 75 7.97 -11.95 -5.36
C PHE A 75 9.34 -12.63 -5.33
N PRO A 76 9.82 -13.22 -6.44
CA PRO A 76 11.20 -13.65 -6.56
C PRO A 76 12.17 -12.47 -6.44
N ASN A 77 13.24 -12.62 -5.63
CA ASN A 77 14.24 -11.56 -5.45
C ASN A 77 14.91 -11.14 -6.77
N GLU A 78 15.09 -12.10 -7.68
CA GLU A 78 15.67 -11.87 -9.01
C GLU A 78 14.97 -10.78 -9.83
N TRP A 79 13.68 -10.50 -9.55
CA TRP A 79 12.95 -9.46 -10.28
C TRP A 79 13.45 -8.04 -10.02
N PHE A 80 14.13 -7.83 -8.89
CA PHE A 80 14.58 -6.52 -8.43
C PHE A 80 16.11 -6.32 -8.51
N LEU A 81 16.82 -7.25 -9.16
CA LEU A 81 18.28 -7.18 -9.31
C LEU A 81 18.73 -6.40 -10.55
N GLU A 82 17.89 -6.36 -11.59
CA GLU A 82 18.20 -5.69 -12.86
C GLU A 82 17.15 -4.61 -13.18
N TYR A 83 17.65 -3.47 -13.63
CA TYR A 83 16.86 -2.32 -14.04
C TYR A 83 17.18 -1.95 -15.48
N GLU A 84 16.22 -1.32 -16.16
CA GLU A 84 16.41 -0.74 -17.47
C GLU A 84 15.63 0.57 -17.58
N ASP A 85 16.12 1.47 -18.44
CA ASP A 85 15.39 2.68 -18.80
C ASP A 85 14.27 2.34 -19.78
N VAL A 86 13.09 2.90 -19.52
CA VAL A 86 11.89 2.72 -20.33
C VAL A 86 11.39 4.10 -20.74
N GLU A 87 11.12 4.26 -22.03
CA GLU A 87 10.47 5.45 -22.55
C GLU A 87 8.96 5.41 -22.28
N PHE A 88 8.43 6.48 -21.72
CA PHE A 88 7.00 6.67 -21.52
C PHE A 88 6.66 8.16 -21.71
N GLU A 89 5.74 8.47 -22.63
CA GLU A 89 5.32 9.85 -22.94
C GLU A 89 6.50 10.79 -23.23
N GLY A 90 7.51 10.30 -23.96
CA GLY A 90 8.72 11.07 -24.33
C GLY A 90 9.73 11.28 -23.19
N HIS A 91 9.53 10.65 -22.03
CA HIS A 91 10.43 10.72 -20.88
C HIS A 91 11.02 9.34 -20.57
N GLN A 92 12.24 9.32 -20.03
CA GLN A 92 12.91 8.08 -19.63
C GLN A 92 12.69 7.82 -18.14
N PHE A 93 12.30 6.60 -17.80
CA PHE A 93 12.09 6.15 -16.42
C PHE A 93 12.85 4.86 -16.15
N MET A 94 13.54 4.80 -15.01
CA MET A 94 14.12 3.56 -14.53
C MET A 94 13.01 2.60 -14.08
N ALA A 95 12.97 1.40 -14.65
CA ALA A 95 12.02 0.36 -14.30
C ALA A 95 12.75 -0.96 -14.00
N ILE A 96 12.10 -1.85 -13.25
CA ILE A 96 12.58 -3.22 -13.12
C ILE A 96 12.50 -3.92 -14.49
N LYS A 97 13.55 -4.65 -14.86
CA LYS A 97 13.60 -5.37 -16.13
C LYS A 97 12.53 -6.46 -16.22
N LYS A 98 12.19 -7.07 -15.09
CA LYS A 98 11.12 -8.09 -14.95
C LYS A 98 9.73 -7.47 -14.74
N ARG A 99 9.48 -6.23 -15.19
CA ARG A 99 8.17 -5.55 -15.00
C ARG A 99 6.99 -6.32 -15.58
N LYS A 100 7.16 -7.03 -16.69
CA LYS A 100 6.08 -7.83 -17.31
C LYS A 100 5.58 -8.92 -16.35
N GLN A 101 6.50 -9.66 -15.73
CA GLN A 101 6.17 -10.68 -14.74
C GLN A 101 5.51 -10.05 -13.50
N PHE A 102 6.07 -8.94 -13.01
CA PHE A 102 5.53 -8.23 -11.86
C PHE A 102 4.09 -7.75 -12.10
N LEU A 103 3.84 -7.09 -13.24
CA LEU A 103 2.52 -6.56 -13.59
C LEU A 103 1.51 -7.68 -13.84
N THR A 104 1.94 -8.78 -14.48
CA THR A 104 1.08 -9.95 -14.70
C THR A 104 0.68 -10.60 -13.38
N LEU A 105 1.61 -10.78 -12.44
CA LEU A 105 1.30 -11.30 -11.10
C LEU A 105 0.32 -10.38 -10.36
N ARG A 106 0.51 -9.07 -10.47
CA ARG A 106 -0.25 -8.08 -9.70
C ARG A 106 -1.66 -7.84 -10.24
N TYR A 107 -1.82 -7.85 -11.56
CA TYR A 107 -3.02 -7.37 -12.24
C TYR A 107 -3.62 -8.35 -13.26
N GLY A 108 -3.00 -9.51 -13.49
CA GLY A 108 -3.45 -10.45 -14.54
C GLY A 108 -3.08 -9.96 -15.94
N ASP A 109 -4.03 -9.99 -16.88
CA ASP A 109 -3.82 -9.47 -18.24
C ASP A 109 -3.85 -7.92 -18.26
N TYR A 110 -2.80 -7.33 -17.72
CA TYR A 110 -2.71 -5.89 -17.47
C TYR A 110 -2.63 -5.02 -18.73
N MET A 111 -2.44 -5.63 -19.90
CA MET A 111 -2.40 -4.94 -21.20
C MET A 111 -3.77 -4.86 -21.85
N GLU A 112 -4.74 -5.65 -21.39
CA GLU A 112 -6.13 -5.54 -21.80
C GLU A 112 -6.80 -4.44 -20.99
N MET A 113 -7.46 -3.50 -21.68
CA MET A 113 -8.26 -2.50 -20.99
C MET A 113 -9.45 -3.17 -20.31
N PRO A 114 -9.82 -2.78 -19.08
CA PRO A 114 -11.03 -3.28 -18.46
C PRO A 114 -12.27 -2.94 -19.32
N PRO A 115 -13.40 -3.64 -19.14
CA PRO A 115 -14.68 -3.29 -19.79
C PRO A 115 -15.02 -1.80 -19.61
N VAL A 116 -15.72 -1.20 -20.57
CA VAL A 116 -16.01 0.25 -20.57
C VAL A 116 -16.78 0.67 -19.30
N GLU A 117 -17.65 -0.20 -18.83
CA GLU A 117 -18.47 -0.05 -17.63
C GLU A 117 -17.62 -0.02 -16.35
N GLU A 118 -16.44 -0.63 -16.39
CA GLU A 118 -15.46 -0.67 -15.30
C GLU A 118 -14.39 0.42 -15.42
N ARG A 119 -14.33 1.17 -16.54
CA ARG A 119 -13.43 2.32 -16.73
C ARG A 119 -13.92 3.57 -15.99
N ILE A 120 -14.34 3.39 -14.73
CA ILE A 120 -14.77 4.46 -13.84
C ILE A 120 -13.71 4.71 -12.76
N THR A 121 -13.54 5.96 -12.37
CA THR A 121 -12.56 6.31 -11.33
C THR A 121 -13.07 5.87 -9.96
N HIS A 122 -12.23 5.11 -9.22
CA HIS A 122 -12.53 4.71 -7.83
C HIS A 122 -12.14 5.77 -6.80
N HIS A 123 -11.50 6.85 -7.23
CA HIS A 123 -11.17 7.98 -6.35
C HIS A 123 -12.43 8.83 -6.09
N PRO A 124 -12.57 9.39 -4.88
CA PRO A 124 -13.78 10.12 -4.46
C PRO A 124 -13.80 11.59 -4.94
N TYR A 125 -13.17 11.91 -6.07
CA TYR A 125 -13.04 13.28 -6.58
C TYR A 125 -12.93 13.30 -8.11
N ASP A 126 -13.48 14.36 -8.71
CA ASP A 126 -13.43 14.61 -10.15
C ASP A 126 -12.19 15.43 -10.51
N PHE A 127 -11.51 15.01 -11.58
CA PHE A 127 -10.42 15.78 -12.16
C PHE A 127 -10.96 16.73 -13.22
N TYR A 128 -10.61 18.01 -13.10
CA TYR A 128 -10.88 19.02 -14.12
C TYR A 128 -9.54 19.44 -14.72
N GLN A 129 -9.41 19.35 -16.05
CA GLN A 129 -8.28 19.95 -16.75
C GLN A 129 -8.43 21.47 -16.69
N LYS A 130 -7.38 22.17 -16.28
CA LYS A 130 -7.30 23.63 -16.39
C LYS A 130 -6.98 24.06 -17.81
#